data_AF-A0A0C3Q2E7-F1
#
_entry.id   AF-A0A0C3Q2E7-F1
#
_cell.length_a   1.000
_cell.length_b   1.000
_cell.length_c   1.000
_cell.angle_alpha   90.00
_cell.angle_beta   90.00
_cell.angle_gamma   90.00
#
_symmetry.space_group_name_H-M   'P 1'
#
loop_
_entity.id
_entity.type
_entity.pdbx_description
1 polymer ?
#
loop_
_entity_poly.entity_id
_entity_poly.type
_entity_poly.pdbx_seq_one_letter_code
_entity_poly.pdbx_strand_id
1 'polypeptide(L)'
;MSAPIVTLTEGNWAEWSEYIHTRLSVLAAWECVDPGWSVPITTTPKDAAERKELREWSKCQAIALGGIPESISPANKRLVKGKNAKDAYELLKTTYNKPDDAR
;
A
#
# COMPACT_ATOMS: atom_id res chain seq x y z
N MET A 1 0.15 -6.65 -22.35
CA MET A 1 -1.24 -6.23 -22.03
C MET A 1 -1.21 -5.71 -20.61
N SER A 2 -1.55 -4.44 -20.36
CA SER A 2 -1.68 -3.94 -18.99
C SER A 2 -2.95 -4.55 -18.38
N ALA A 3 -2.85 -5.10 -17.17
CA ALA A 3 -4.03 -5.56 -16.44
C ALA A 3 -5.02 -4.39 -16.27
N PRO A 4 -6.34 -4.63 -16.37
CA PRO A 4 -7.33 -3.60 -16.11
C PRO A 4 -7.14 -3.05 -14.69
N ILE A 5 -7.25 -1.73 -14.55
CA ILE A 5 -7.17 -1.09 -13.23
C ILE A 5 -8.44 -1.45 -12.46
N VAL A 6 -8.29 -2.18 -11.35
CA VAL A 6 -9.38 -2.41 -10.40
C VAL A 6 -9.46 -1.20 -9.47
N THR A 7 -10.63 -0.56 -9.41
CA THR A 7 -10.87 0.55 -8.49
C THR A 7 -11.56 0.04 -7.23
N LEU A 8 -11.05 0.40 -6.05
CA LEU A 8 -11.65 0.00 -4.77
C LEU A 8 -13.04 0.63 -4.58
N THR A 9 -14.03 -0.21 -4.33
CA THR A 9 -15.42 0.11 -4.01
C THR A 9 -15.92 -0.75 -2.85
N GLU A 10 -17.14 -0.49 -2.37
CA GLU A 10 -17.79 -1.40 -1.43
C GLU A 10 -18.01 -2.76 -2.10
N GLY A 11 -17.77 -3.84 -1.34
CA GLY A 11 -17.99 -5.22 -1.80
C GLY A 11 -16.91 -5.83 -2.70
N ASN A 12 -15.90 -5.07 -3.18
CA ASN A 12 -14.86 -5.61 -4.07
C ASN A 12 -13.46 -5.68 -3.45
N TRP A 13 -13.37 -5.66 -2.10
CA TRP A 13 -12.08 -5.67 -1.40
C TRP A 13 -11.15 -6.80 -1.88
N ALA A 14 -11.65 -8.03 -2.02
CA ALA A 14 -10.83 -9.17 -2.39
C ALA A 14 -10.19 -9.00 -3.79
N GLU A 15 -10.98 -8.57 -4.78
CA GLU A 15 -10.51 -8.32 -6.14
C GLU A 15 -9.50 -7.16 -6.18
N TRP A 16 -9.80 -6.07 -5.47
CA TRP A 16 -8.88 -4.93 -5.38
C TRP A 16 -7.57 -5.30 -4.66
N SER A 17 -7.66 -6.08 -3.58
CA SER A 17 -6.52 -6.57 -2.80
C SER A 17 -5.60 -7.44 -3.64
N GLU A 18 -6.15 -8.35 -4.45
CA GLU A 18 -5.37 -9.18 -5.37
C GLU A 18 -4.72 -8.35 -6.49
N TYR A 19 -5.46 -7.38 -7.05
CA TYR A 19 -4.93 -6.46 -8.04
C TYR A 19 -3.75 -5.64 -7.50
N ILE A 20 -3.90 -5.01 -6.33
CA ILE A 20 -2.84 -4.18 -5.76
C ILE A 20 -1.65 -5.02 -5.30
N HIS A 21 -1.90 -6.23 -4.79
CA HIS A 21 -0.86 -7.22 -4.49
C HIS A 21 -0.03 -7.54 -5.73
N THR A 22 -0.68 -7.93 -6.83
CA THR A 22 -0.01 -8.27 -8.09
C THR A 22 0.77 -7.08 -8.64
N ARG A 23 0.15 -5.90 -8.67
CA ARG A 23 0.78 -4.68 -9.19
C ARG A 23 2.02 -4.29 -8.39
N LEU A 24 1.93 -4.29 -7.07
CA LEU A 24 3.06 -3.94 -6.21
C LEU A 24 4.14 -5.02 -6.19
N SER A 25 3.77 -6.29 -6.37
CA SER A 25 4.75 -7.38 -6.52
C SER A 25 5.59 -7.22 -7.79
N VAL A 26 4.96 -6.89 -8.93
CA VAL A 26 5.67 -6.61 -10.20
C VAL A 26 6.64 -5.43 -10.04
N LEU A 27 6.29 -4.46 -9.20
CA LEU A 27 7.12 -3.28 -8.92
C LEU A 27 8.10 -3.47 -7.74
N ALA A 28 8.20 -4.69 -7.19
CA ALA A 28 9.01 -5.00 -6.00
C ALA A 28 8.74 -4.05 -4.80
N ALA A 29 7.48 -3.67 -4.62
CA ALA A 29 7.04 -2.72 -3.60
C ALA A 29 6.00 -3.30 -2.63
N TRP A 30 5.55 -4.54 -2.85
CA TRP A 30 4.60 -5.21 -1.96
C TRP A 30 5.14 -5.33 -0.53
N GLU A 31 6.43 -5.57 -0.38
CA GLU A 31 7.08 -5.73 0.93
C GLU A 31 6.87 -4.51 1.84
N CYS A 32 6.69 -3.29 1.31
CA CYS A 32 6.41 -2.08 2.10
C CYS A 32 4.96 -1.95 2.58
N VAL A 33 4.08 -2.77 2.02
CA VAL A 33 2.68 -2.92 2.43
C VAL A 33 2.55 -4.12 3.36
N ASP A 34 3.32 -5.18 3.10
CA ASP A 34 3.37 -6.39 3.90
C ASP A 34 3.79 -6.07 5.36
N PRO A 35 3.11 -6.63 6.37
CA PRO A 35 3.50 -6.47 7.77
C PRO A 35 4.92 -6.92 8.12
N GLY A 36 5.57 -7.75 7.29
CA GLY A 36 6.91 -8.29 7.54
C GLY A 36 8.08 -7.28 7.45
N TRP A 37 7.95 -6.18 6.70
CA TRP A 37 9.01 -5.17 6.62
C TRP A 37 8.85 -4.12 7.74
N SER A 38 9.76 -4.18 8.71
CA SER A 38 9.87 -3.19 9.77
C SER A 38 10.26 -1.82 9.19
N VAL A 39 9.51 -0.78 9.53
CA VAL A 39 9.87 0.61 9.21
C VAL A 39 11.26 0.89 9.79
N PRO A 40 12.20 1.48 9.03
CA PRO A 40 13.49 1.88 9.55
C PRO A 40 13.31 2.74 10.80
N ILE A 41 13.91 2.31 11.91
CA ILE A 41 13.68 2.89 13.25
C ILE A 41 14.11 4.36 13.32
N THR A 42 15.02 4.79 12.44
CA THR A 42 15.57 6.15 12.43
C THR A 42 15.53 6.79 11.04
N THR A 43 15.12 8.05 11.00
CA THR A 43 15.28 8.94 9.83
C THR A 43 16.69 9.53 9.76
N THR A 44 17.50 9.32 10.80
CA THR A 44 18.90 9.76 10.90
C THR A 44 19.81 8.52 10.92
N PRO A 45 20.19 8.00 9.74
CA PRO A 45 21.03 6.81 9.64
C PRO A 45 22.48 7.12 10.04
N LYS A 46 23.06 6.28 10.89
CA LYS A 46 24.37 6.42 11.53
C LYS A 46 25.49 5.79 10.71
N ASP A 47 25.19 4.76 9.92
CA ASP A 47 26.17 4.06 9.09
C ASP A 47 25.68 3.83 7.64
N ALA A 48 26.52 3.17 6.83
CA ALA A 48 26.23 2.92 5.43
C ALA A 48 25.10 1.88 5.21
N ALA A 49 24.94 0.92 6.12
CA ALA A 49 23.89 -0.09 6.05
C ALA A 49 22.53 0.54 6.34
N GLU A 50 22.41 1.33 7.43
CA GLU A 50 21.19 2.06 7.77
C GLU A 50 20.79 3.06 6.66
N ARG A 51 21.77 3.72 6.03
CA ARG A 51 21.51 4.61 4.87
C ARG A 51 20.97 3.84 3.66
N LYS A 52 21.48 2.63 3.41
CA LYS A 52 21.03 1.79 2.30
C LYS A 52 19.60 1.32 2.55
N GLU A 53 19.32 0.80 3.74
CA GLU A 53 18.00 0.34 4.16
C GLU A 53 16.95 1.47 4.08
N LEU A 54 17.26 2.65 4.62
CA LEU A 54 16.34 3.80 4.55
C LEU A 54 16.05 4.23 3.11
N ARG A 55 17.04 4.16 2.22
CA ARG A 55 16.86 4.48 0.79
C ARG A 55 15.99 3.44 0.09
N GLU A 56 16.22 2.16 0.36
CA GLU A 56 15.42 1.06 -0.21
C GLU A 56 13.97 1.14 0.27
N TRP A 57 13.76 1.32 1.58
CA TRP A 57 12.45 1.53 2.16
C TRP A 57 11.75 2.76 1.56
N SER A 58 12.46 3.90 1.47
CA SER A 58 11.88 5.14 0.93
C SER A 58 11.46 5.01 -0.54
N LYS A 59 12.26 4.30 -1.35
CA LYS A 59 11.92 4.00 -2.76
C LYS A 59 10.68 3.12 -2.84
N CYS A 60 10.66 2.05 -2.06
CA CYS A 60 9.55 1.11 -2.04
C CYS A 60 8.25 1.77 -1.53
N GLN A 61 8.32 2.64 -0.51
CA GLN A 61 7.21 3.48 -0.07
C GLN A 61 6.69 4.40 -1.17
N ALA A 62 7.58 5.09 -1.89
CA ALA A 62 7.18 5.98 -2.98
C ALA A 62 6.45 5.24 -4.10
N ILE A 63 6.91 4.03 -4.45
CA ILE A 63 6.28 3.18 -5.46
C ILE A 63 4.90 2.70 -4.96
N ALA A 64 4.82 2.22 -3.72
CA ALA A 64 3.57 1.73 -3.15
C ALA A 64 2.52 2.84 -2.99
N LEU A 65 2.94 4.03 -2.55
CA LEU A 65 2.11 5.23 -2.49
C LEU A 65 1.77 5.82 -3.86
N GLY A 66 2.45 5.43 -4.93
CA GLY A 66 2.00 5.70 -6.31
C GLY A 66 0.91 4.73 -6.75
N GLY A 67 1.11 3.43 -6.46
CA GLY A 67 0.19 2.37 -6.89
C GLY A 67 -1.17 2.38 -6.19
N ILE A 68 -1.21 2.60 -4.87
CA ILE A 68 -2.46 2.57 -4.09
C ILE A 68 -3.42 3.69 -4.53
N PRO A 69 -3.04 4.98 -4.55
CA PRO A 69 -3.94 6.07 -4.94
C PRO A 69 -4.48 5.97 -6.36
N GLU A 70 -3.71 5.42 -7.31
CA GLU A 70 -4.19 5.23 -8.69
C GLU A 70 -5.39 4.27 -8.79
N SER A 71 -5.54 3.39 -7.81
CA SER A 71 -6.55 2.33 -7.78
C SER A 71 -7.70 2.60 -6.82
N ILE A 72 -7.84 3.83 -6.32
CA ILE A 72 -8.89 4.19 -5.37
C ILE A 72 -9.58 5.52 -5.74
N SER A 73 -10.82 5.68 -5.30
CA SER A 73 -11.62 6.89 -5.55
C SER A 73 -11.02 8.15 -4.89
N PRO A 74 -11.37 9.38 -5.34
CA PRO A 74 -10.93 10.62 -4.69
C PRO A 74 -11.28 10.72 -3.20
N ALA A 75 -12.40 10.13 -2.77
CA ALA A 75 -12.77 10.05 -1.36
C ALA A 75 -11.76 9.20 -0.57
N ASN A 76 -11.38 8.05 -1.13
CA ASN A 76 -10.41 7.13 -0.51
C ASN A 76 -8.99 7.70 -0.52
N LYS A 77 -8.63 8.49 -1.54
CA LYS A 77 -7.37 9.25 -1.55
C LYS A 77 -7.26 10.19 -0.35
N ARG A 78 -8.36 10.81 0.07
CA ARG A 78 -8.38 11.67 1.27
C ARG A 78 -8.23 10.85 2.54
N LEU A 79 -8.83 9.65 2.59
CA LEU A 79 -8.76 8.74 3.74
C LEU A 79 -7.32 8.28 4.02
N VAL A 80 -6.53 8.03 2.99
CA VAL A 80 -5.13 7.56 3.11
C VAL A 80 -4.09 8.68 3.08
N LYS A 81 -4.50 9.95 3.03
CA LYS A 81 -3.58 11.09 2.90
C LYS A 81 -2.65 11.18 4.12
N GLY A 82 -1.35 11.27 3.86
CA GLY A 82 -0.32 11.42 4.90
C GLY A 82 0.05 10.12 5.63
N LYS A 83 -0.50 8.99 5.21
CA LYS A 83 -0.15 7.66 5.74
C LYS A 83 0.96 7.03 4.90
N ASN A 84 1.77 6.17 5.51
CA ASN A 84 2.66 5.28 4.76
C ASN A 84 1.82 4.20 4.03
N ALA A 85 2.44 3.46 3.11
CA ALA A 85 1.74 2.49 2.28
C ALA A 85 1.05 1.38 3.08
N LYS A 86 1.69 0.91 4.16
CA LYS A 86 1.13 -0.11 5.06
C LYS A 86 -0.12 0.41 5.79
N ASP A 87 -0.01 1.56 6.43
CA ASP A 87 -1.12 2.19 7.16
C ASP A 87 -2.27 2.56 6.22
N ALA A 88 -1.96 2.98 5.00
CA ALA A 88 -2.96 3.22 3.96
C ALA A 88 -3.70 1.93 3.59
N TYR A 89 -2.98 0.84 3.32
CA TYR A 89 -3.56 -0.44 2.96
C TYR A 89 -4.40 -1.04 4.09
N GLU A 90 -3.91 -1.04 5.34
CA GLU A 90 -4.65 -1.53 6.50
C GLU A 90 -5.90 -0.70 6.80
N LEU A 91 -5.86 0.62 6.58
CA LEU A 91 -7.05 1.46 6.70
C LEU A 91 -8.09 1.13 5.62
N LEU A 92 -7.66 0.91 4.38
CA LEU A 92 -8.57 0.49 3.31
C LEU A 92 -9.15 -0.90 3.60
N LYS A 93 -8.33 -1.83 4.11
CA LYS A 93 -8.77 -3.15 4.56
C LYS A 93 -9.84 -3.05 5.63
N THR A 94 -9.59 -2.32 6.71
CA THR A 94 -10.58 -2.15 7.78
C THR A 94 -11.86 -1.43 7.32
N THR A 95 -11.76 -0.58 6.29
CA THR A 95 -12.92 0.13 5.73
C THR A 95 -13.77 -0.76 4.81
N TYR A 96 -13.14 -1.56 3.94
CA TYR A 96 -13.78 -2.25 2.82
C TYR A 96 -13.81 -3.78 2.95
N ASN A 97 -12.91 -4.38 3.73
CA ASN A 97 -12.92 -5.81 4.07
C ASN A 97 -13.83 -6.08 5.27
N LYS A 98 -15.06 -5.59 5.19
CA LYS A 98 -16.09 -5.95 6.16
C LYS A 98 -16.82 -7.16 5.59
N PRO A 99 -17.14 -8.18 6.42
CA PRO A 99 -18.18 -9.12 6.02
C PRO A 99 -19.41 -8.29 5.65
N ASP A 100 -20.08 -8.62 4.55
CA ASP A 100 -21.41 -8.06 4.28
C ASP A 100 -22.21 -8.23 5.56
N ASP A 101 -22.50 -7.12 6.25
CA ASP A 101 -23.45 -7.11 7.35
C ASP A 101 -24.77 -7.46 6.69
N ALA A 102 -25.09 -8.75 6.73
CA ALA A 102 -26.32 -9.30 6.23
C ALA A 102 -27.46 -8.56 6.93
N ARG A 103 -28.16 -7.75 6.13
CA ARG A 103 -29.54 -7.27 6.26
C ARG A 103 -30.34 -7.78 7.46
#